data_AF-A4HTF4-F1
#
_entry.id   AF-A4HTF4-F1
#
_cell.length_a   1.000
_cell.length_b   1.000
_cell.length_c   1.000
_cell.angle_alpha   90.00
_cell.angle_beta   90.00
_cell.angle_gamma   90.00
#
_symmetry.space_group_name_H-M   'P 1'
#
loop_
_entity.id
_entity.type
_entity.pdbx_description
1 polymer ?
#
loop_
_entity_poly.entity_id
_entity_poly.type
_entity_poly.pdbx_seq_one_letter_code
_entity_poly.pdbx_strand_id
1 'polypeptide(L)'
;MDLADNSMWTLVEEAVIEDRGEDEEEVLAQMVRSYLARRGLTDTLAAFDEEHQCYRGSSTAPHNRDPGAPRPSVDAEVLGSTPATDRASAGSAPPRDETSAGMDKRKAAQLLCLQKRYEAAAALMEPSSLARIRLLCIQAQSLEDRPTAVFYLATHVAPLVPFCIDPTMGHRVYTAALSNVLSPCRERSIPDTELLAREVNDELCGREQRSSLHVLFNWAYWQETSNAA
;
A
#
# COMPACT_ATOMS: atom_id res chain seq x y z
N MET A 1 -26.92 -15.80 24.90
CA MET A 1 -25.84 -15.10 25.61
C MET A 1 -26.44 -13.82 26.13
N ASP A 2 -26.41 -13.62 27.45
CA ASP A 2 -26.99 -12.45 28.09
C ASP A 2 -26.23 -11.18 27.67
N LEU A 3 -26.95 -10.08 27.40
CA LEU A 3 -26.33 -8.79 27.06
C LEU A 3 -25.35 -8.31 28.16
N ALA A 4 -25.54 -8.77 29.39
CA ALA A 4 -24.66 -8.48 30.52
C ALA A 4 -23.28 -9.14 30.40
N ASP A 5 -23.21 -10.37 29.89
CA ASP A 5 -21.94 -11.06 29.67
C ASP A 5 -21.15 -10.38 28.55
N ASN A 6 -21.81 -10.00 27.45
CA ASN A 6 -21.14 -9.29 26.36
C ASN A 6 -20.59 -7.92 26.80
N SER A 7 -21.34 -7.18 27.63
CA SER A 7 -20.90 -5.87 28.12
C SER A 7 -19.72 -5.97 29.09
N MET A 8 -19.65 -7.04 29.89
CA MET A 8 -18.56 -7.28 30.83
C MET A 8 -17.26 -7.65 30.10
N TRP A 9 -17.36 -8.46 29.04
CA TRP A 9 -16.20 -8.79 28.21
C TRP A 9 -15.63 -7.56 27.48
N THR A 10 -16.48 -6.67 26.96
CA THR A 10 -16.02 -5.42 26.33
C THR A 10 -15.26 -4.54 27.31
N LEU A 11 -15.72 -4.41 28.56
CA LEU A 11 -15.01 -3.63 29.59
C LEU A 11 -13.66 -4.25 29.98
N VAL A 12 -13.57 -5.58 30.01
CA VAL A 12 -12.31 -6.29 30.28
C VAL A 12 -11.35 -6.14 29.10
N GLU A 13 -11.83 -6.21 27.86
CA GLU A 13 -11.01 -5.94 26.68
C GLU A 13 -10.50 -4.50 26.68
N GLU A 14 -11.36 -3.51 26.92
CA GLU A 14 -11.01 -2.09 27.01
C GLU A 14 -9.96 -1.85 28.10
N ALA A 15 -10.13 -2.45 29.30
CA ALA A 15 -9.14 -2.36 30.38
C ALA A 15 -7.81 -3.07 30.05
N VAL A 16 -7.83 -4.20 29.34
CA VAL A 16 -6.60 -4.91 28.91
C VAL A 16 -5.86 -4.14 27.83
N ILE A 17 -6.60 -3.46 26.94
CA ILE A 17 -6.05 -2.57 25.92
C ILE A 17 -5.38 -1.36 26.58
N GLU A 18 -6.07 -0.72 27.53
CA GLU A 18 -5.52 0.39 28.32
C GLU A 18 -4.27 -0.03 29.13
N ASP A 19 -4.28 -1.20 29.78
CA ASP A 19 -3.18 -1.68 30.63
C ASP A 19 -1.94 -2.13 29.84
N ARG A 20 -2.09 -2.46 28.55
CA ARG A 20 -0.95 -2.74 27.65
C ARG A 20 -0.25 -1.49 27.14
N GLY A 21 -0.87 -0.31 27.27
CA GLY A 21 -0.34 0.94 26.72
C GLY A 21 -0.13 0.90 25.20
N GLU A 22 -0.83 0.00 24.50
CA GLU A 22 -0.80 -0.08 23.05
C GLU A 22 -1.76 0.98 22.50
N ASP A 23 -1.21 2.05 21.93
CA ASP A 23 -1.97 3.08 21.23
C ASP A 23 -2.57 2.44 19.96
N GLU A 24 -3.79 1.88 20.09
CA GLU A 24 -4.52 1.25 18.99
C GLU A 24 -4.67 2.21 17.81
N GLU A 25 -4.82 3.51 18.09
CA GLU A 25 -4.97 4.54 17.09
C GLU A 25 -3.68 4.65 16.26
N GLU A 26 -2.51 4.55 16.88
CA GLU A 26 -1.24 4.54 16.16
C GLU A 26 -1.06 3.27 15.30
N VAL A 27 -1.46 2.11 15.81
CA VAL A 27 -1.40 0.85 15.05
C VAL A 27 -2.32 0.95 13.82
N LEU A 28 -3.56 1.39 14.01
CA LEU A 28 -4.53 1.60 12.93
C LEU A 28 -4.04 2.64 11.93
N ALA A 29 -3.49 3.77 12.39
CA ALA A 29 -2.93 4.78 11.52
C ALA A 29 -1.77 4.23 10.69
N GLN A 30 -0.89 3.42 11.27
CA GLN A 30 0.19 2.76 10.54
C GLN A 30 -0.34 1.76 9.50
N MET A 31 -1.44 1.08 9.80
CA MET A 31 -2.14 0.21 8.85
C MET A 31 -2.72 0.99 7.67
N VAL A 32 -3.35 2.14 7.93
CA VAL A 32 -3.89 3.04 6.89
C VAL A 32 -2.75 3.62 6.05
N ARG A 33 -1.69 4.14 6.65
CA ARG A 33 -0.48 4.61 5.95
C ARG A 33 0.08 3.56 5.00
N SER A 34 0.26 2.35 5.52
CA SER A 34 0.75 1.20 4.78
C SER A 34 -0.16 0.85 3.59
N TYR A 35 -1.48 1.00 3.73
CA TYR A 35 -2.43 0.80 2.65
C TYR A 35 -2.32 1.91 1.58
N LEU A 36 -2.36 3.17 1.99
CA LEU A 36 -2.29 4.33 1.08
C LEU A 36 -0.97 4.33 0.30
N ALA A 37 0.15 4.09 0.99
CA ALA A 37 1.47 3.99 0.38
C ALA A 37 1.54 2.88 -0.67
N ARG A 38 0.95 1.71 -0.39
CA ARG A 38 0.96 0.58 -1.35
C ARG A 38 0.05 0.80 -2.55
N ARG A 39 -1.04 1.55 -2.38
CA ARG A 39 -1.92 1.94 -3.51
C ARG A 39 -1.36 3.06 -4.38
N GLY A 40 -0.26 3.71 -3.96
CA GLY A 40 0.31 4.85 -4.68
C GLY A 40 -0.48 6.15 -4.47
N LEU A 41 -1.29 6.23 -3.41
CA LEU A 41 -2.14 7.39 -3.11
C LEU A 41 -1.32 8.47 -2.38
N THR A 42 -0.35 9.08 -3.06
CA THR A 42 0.59 10.01 -2.42
C THR A 42 -0.06 11.23 -1.82
N ASP A 43 -1.01 11.85 -2.54
CA ASP A 43 -1.68 13.07 -2.05
C ASP A 43 -2.54 12.77 -0.82
N THR A 44 -3.24 11.63 -0.83
CA THR A 44 -4.04 11.17 0.30
C THR A 44 -3.17 10.79 1.49
N LEU A 45 -2.02 10.15 1.26
CA LEU A 45 -1.06 9.83 2.32
C LEU A 45 -0.47 11.10 2.95
N ALA A 46 -0.13 12.09 2.13
CA ALA A 46 0.38 13.38 2.62
C ALA A 46 -0.68 14.09 3.47
N ALA A 47 -1.92 14.19 2.99
CA ALA A 47 -3.03 14.75 3.75
C ALA A 47 -3.28 13.98 5.06
N PHE A 48 -3.26 12.65 5.01
CA PHE A 48 -3.40 11.79 6.20
C PHE A 48 -2.28 12.03 7.21
N ASP A 49 -1.03 12.15 6.76
CA ASP A 49 0.11 12.40 7.62
C ASP A 49 0.06 13.79 8.27
N GLU A 50 -0.46 14.81 7.56
CA GLU A 50 -0.70 16.15 8.10
C GLU A 50 -1.79 16.16 9.18
N GLU A 51 -2.94 15.53 8.90
CA GLU A 51 -4.07 15.42 9.84
C GLU A 51 -3.66 14.66 11.11
N HIS A 52 -2.97 13.54 10.95
CA HIS A 52 -2.53 12.72 12.08
C HIS A 52 -1.45 13.41 12.94
N GLN A 53 -0.59 14.24 12.35
CA GLN A 53 0.36 15.06 13.11
C GLN A 53 -0.36 16.14 13.92
N CYS A 54 -1.38 16.78 13.34
CA CYS A 54 -2.22 17.75 14.06
C CYS A 54 -2.94 17.09 15.25
N TYR A 55 -3.43 15.87 15.08
CA TYR A 55 -4.08 15.11 16.16
C TYR A 55 -3.10 14.78 17.30
N ARG A 56 -1.92 14.23 17.00
CA ARG A 56 -0.89 13.99 18.03
C ARG A 56 -0.42 15.27 18.74
N GLY A 57 -0.31 16.38 18.00
CA GLY A 57 0.05 17.68 18.57
C GLY A 57 -1.04 18.29 19.46
N SER A 58 -2.30 17.87 19.28
CA SER A 58 -3.45 18.32 20.07
C SER A 58 -3.72 17.42 21.28
N SER A 59 -3.33 16.14 21.21
CA SER A 59 -3.61 15.12 22.24
C SER A 59 -2.65 15.18 23.45
N THR A 60 -1.55 15.94 23.40
CA THR A 60 -0.66 16.16 24.55
C THR A 60 -1.16 17.17 25.60
N ALA A 61 -2.48 17.40 25.69
CA ALA A 61 -3.07 18.10 26.84
C ALA A 61 -3.38 17.07 27.94
N PRO A 62 -2.68 17.07 29.09
CA PRO A 62 -3.01 16.14 30.17
C PRO A 62 -4.44 16.42 30.62
N HIS A 63 -5.24 15.37 30.77
CA HIS A 63 -6.51 15.38 31.50
C HIS A 63 -6.26 15.86 32.94
N ASN A 64 -6.21 17.18 33.14
CA ASN A 64 -6.31 17.84 34.44
C ASN A 64 -7.68 18.53 34.50
N ARG A 65 -8.73 17.71 34.64
CA ARG A 65 -10.04 18.15 35.11
C ARG A 65 -10.24 17.56 36.49
N ASP A 66 -9.71 18.26 37.48
CA ASP A 66 -10.13 18.09 38.87
C ASP A 66 -10.54 19.47 39.41
N PRO A 67 -11.85 19.78 39.53
CA PRO A 67 -12.31 21.05 40.08
C PRO A 67 -12.65 20.86 41.56
N GLY A 68 -11.69 21.05 42.46
CA GLY A 68 -11.95 20.95 43.90
C GLY A 68 -10.74 21.30 44.77
N ALA A 69 -10.52 22.60 44.99
CA ALA A 69 -9.54 23.15 45.94
C ALA A 69 -9.82 22.73 47.41
N PRO A 70 -8.96 23.03 48.43
CA PRO A 70 -7.64 23.68 48.44
C PRO A 70 -6.55 23.00 49.32
N ARG A 71 -5.27 23.42 49.14
CA ARG A 71 -4.06 23.08 49.92
C ARG A 71 -4.14 23.46 51.43
N PRO A 72 -3.33 22.86 52.32
CA PRO A 72 -2.05 23.48 52.72
C PRO A 72 -0.90 22.45 52.95
N SER A 73 0.28 22.68 52.38
CA SER A 73 1.51 23.12 53.06
C SER A 73 2.04 22.20 54.18
N VAL A 74 3.09 21.42 53.88
CA VAL A 74 4.17 21.11 54.84
C VAL A 74 5.45 20.78 54.08
N ASP A 75 6.50 21.50 54.47
CA ASP A 75 7.89 21.32 54.03
C ASP A 75 8.47 19.98 54.50
N ALA A 76 9.21 19.30 53.63
CA ALA A 76 10.22 18.32 54.01
C ALA A 76 11.19 18.06 52.84
N GLU A 77 12.31 18.80 52.84
CA GLU A 77 13.55 18.33 52.21
C GLU A 77 14.03 17.06 52.93
N VAL A 78 14.17 15.93 52.24
CA VAL A 78 15.16 14.90 52.58
C VAL A 78 15.68 14.25 51.30
N LEU A 79 16.96 14.49 51.06
CA LEU A 79 17.86 13.82 50.12
C LEU A 79 17.86 12.29 50.31
N GLY A 80 17.83 11.54 49.21
CA GLY A 80 18.00 10.09 49.26
C GLY A 80 18.04 9.42 47.89
N SER A 81 19.23 9.40 47.29
CA SER A 81 19.82 8.22 46.62
C SER A 81 19.14 7.61 45.37
N THR A 82 19.77 7.83 44.21
CA THR A 82 19.79 6.99 42.99
C THR A 82 20.26 5.54 43.26
N PRO A 83 20.29 4.55 42.31
CA PRO A 83 19.97 4.56 40.86
C PRO A 83 19.18 3.31 40.36
N ALA A 84 19.03 3.20 39.02
CA ALA A 84 18.86 1.97 38.22
C ALA A 84 17.44 1.48 37.91
N THR A 85 16.98 1.78 36.68
CA THR A 85 16.39 0.76 35.80
C THR A 85 16.55 1.13 34.33
N ASP A 86 17.32 0.31 33.62
CA ASP A 86 17.36 0.19 32.16
C ASP A 86 15.96 -0.12 31.59
N ARG A 87 15.56 0.51 30.47
CA ARG A 87 14.84 -0.20 29.39
C ARG A 87 14.73 0.59 28.08
N ALA A 88 15.41 0.04 27.09
CA ALA A 88 15.01 -0.08 25.68
C ALA A 88 14.74 1.20 24.86
N SER A 89 15.83 1.84 24.47
CA SER A 89 15.96 2.43 23.13
C SER A 89 15.97 1.29 22.10
N ALA A 90 14.98 1.20 21.20
CA ALA A 90 15.03 0.55 19.86
C ALA A 90 13.60 0.32 19.31
N GLY A 91 12.97 1.38 18.81
CA GLY A 91 11.78 1.28 17.95
C GLY A 91 12.12 1.89 16.59
N SER A 92 12.79 1.10 15.75
CA SER A 92 13.18 1.41 14.38
C SER A 92 12.05 2.10 13.59
N ALA A 93 12.14 3.42 13.42
CA ALA A 93 11.32 4.15 12.46
C ALA A 93 11.56 3.54 11.06
N PRO A 94 10.52 3.14 10.32
CA PRO A 94 10.71 2.64 8.96
C PRO A 94 11.39 3.74 8.12
N PRO A 95 12.29 3.38 7.18
CA PRO A 95 13.10 4.34 6.46
C PRO A 95 12.20 5.28 5.66
N ARG A 96 12.03 6.52 6.15
CA ARG A 96 11.18 7.55 5.52
C ARG A 96 11.65 7.88 4.10
N ASP A 97 12.94 7.70 3.80
CA ASP A 97 13.54 8.18 2.55
C ASP A 97 13.46 7.21 1.36
N GLU A 98 13.20 5.91 1.55
CA GLU A 98 13.02 4.99 0.40
C GLU A 98 11.59 5.00 -0.17
N THR A 99 10.64 5.63 0.52
CA THR A 99 9.21 5.52 0.18
C THR A 99 8.70 6.61 -0.75
N SER A 100 9.16 7.87 -0.62
CA SER A 100 8.60 9.00 -1.40
C SER A 100 8.93 8.90 -2.89
N ALA A 101 10.21 8.75 -3.24
CA ALA A 101 10.65 8.64 -4.62
C ALA A 101 10.06 7.40 -5.33
N GLY A 102 9.96 6.27 -4.60
CA GLY A 102 9.31 5.07 -5.09
C GLY A 102 7.80 5.25 -5.29
N MET A 103 7.12 5.95 -4.38
CA MET A 103 5.70 6.29 -4.50
C MET A 103 5.42 7.25 -5.66
N ASP A 104 6.26 8.28 -5.85
CA ASP A 104 6.12 9.22 -6.96
C ASP A 104 6.33 8.53 -8.32
N LYS A 105 7.31 7.63 -8.41
CA LYS A 105 7.51 6.79 -9.60
C LYS A 105 6.29 5.91 -9.89
N ARG A 106 5.67 5.33 -8.87
CA ARG A 106 4.45 4.51 -9.00
C ARG A 106 3.24 5.34 -9.45
N LYS A 107 3.01 6.49 -8.82
CA LYS A 107 1.96 7.44 -9.23
C LYS A 107 2.17 7.90 -10.67
N ALA A 108 3.41 8.24 -11.05
CA ALA A 108 3.74 8.62 -12.42
C ALA A 108 3.41 7.48 -13.41
N ALA A 109 3.78 6.24 -13.09
CA ALA A 109 3.47 5.09 -13.93
C ALA A 109 1.95 4.83 -14.06
N GLN A 110 1.19 4.94 -12.96
CA GLN A 110 -0.27 4.85 -12.96
C GLN A 110 -0.91 5.94 -13.85
N LEU A 111 -0.48 7.19 -13.68
CA LEU A 111 -0.97 8.32 -14.48
C LEU A 111 -0.68 8.14 -15.98
N LEU A 112 0.51 7.63 -16.33
CA LEU A 112 0.87 7.33 -17.71
C LEU A 112 -0.03 6.25 -18.31
N CYS A 113 -0.41 5.23 -17.53
CA CYS A 113 -1.35 4.20 -17.98
C CYS A 113 -2.74 4.79 -18.23
N LEU A 114 -3.24 5.65 -17.34
CA LEU A 114 -4.53 6.34 -17.50
C LEU A 114 -4.54 7.28 -18.71
N GLN A 115 -3.42 7.92 -19.01
CA GLN A 115 -3.21 8.76 -20.20
C GLN A 115 -2.97 7.95 -21.49
N LYS A 116 -3.03 6.61 -21.44
CA LYS A 116 -2.74 5.69 -22.57
C LYS A 116 -1.33 5.82 -23.14
N ARG A 117 -0.37 6.32 -22.34
CA ARG A 117 1.05 6.46 -22.69
C ARG A 117 1.83 5.23 -22.21
N TYR A 118 1.48 4.06 -22.74
CA TYR A 118 1.97 2.77 -22.24
C TYR A 118 3.48 2.58 -22.41
N GLU A 119 4.07 3.12 -23.47
CA GLU A 119 5.52 3.06 -23.69
C GLU A 119 6.29 3.84 -22.61
N ALA A 120 5.82 5.03 -22.26
CA ALA A 120 6.42 5.82 -21.19
C ALA A 120 6.24 5.15 -19.81
N ALA A 121 5.09 4.51 -19.56
CA ALA A 121 4.88 3.73 -18.36
C ALA A 121 5.83 2.53 -18.29
N ALA A 122 6.00 1.80 -19.40
CA ALA A 122 6.91 0.66 -19.53
C ALA A 122 8.38 1.03 -19.28
N ALA A 123 8.79 2.26 -19.66
CA ALA A 123 10.13 2.76 -19.42
C ALA A 123 10.47 2.95 -17.94
N LEU A 124 9.47 3.12 -17.08
CA LEU A 124 9.66 3.22 -15.62
C LEU A 124 9.89 1.84 -14.97
N MET A 125 9.62 0.74 -15.68
CA MET A 125 9.67 -0.62 -15.14
C MET A 125 10.97 -1.32 -15.51
N GLU A 126 11.40 -2.29 -14.70
CA GLU A 126 12.55 -3.13 -15.02
C GLU A 126 12.31 -3.94 -16.31
N PRO A 127 13.36 -4.22 -17.11
CA PRO A 127 13.23 -4.99 -18.36
C PRO A 127 12.77 -6.43 -18.15
N SER A 128 12.98 -6.99 -16.94
CA SER A 128 12.56 -8.34 -16.55
C SER A 128 11.07 -8.43 -16.15
N SER A 129 10.37 -7.29 -16.07
CA SER A 129 8.98 -7.23 -15.63
C SER A 129 8.00 -7.76 -16.69
N LEU A 130 7.07 -8.60 -16.25
CA LEU A 130 5.97 -9.08 -17.10
C LEU A 130 5.00 -7.95 -17.46
N ALA A 131 4.76 -7.01 -16.54
CA ALA A 131 3.87 -5.88 -16.77
C ALA A 131 4.42 -4.93 -17.84
N ARG A 132 5.76 -4.77 -17.92
CA ARG A 132 6.41 -4.04 -19.01
C ARG A 132 6.09 -4.65 -20.38
N ILE A 133 6.20 -5.97 -20.51
CA ILE A 133 5.86 -6.72 -21.73
C ILE A 133 4.38 -6.49 -22.10
N ARG A 134 3.47 -6.60 -21.12
CA ARG A 134 2.03 -6.38 -21.34
C ARG A 134 1.75 -4.96 -21.85
N LEU A 135 2.32 -3.93 -21.23
CA LEU A 135 2.15 -2.53 -21.65
C LEU A 135 2.60 -2.31 -23.11
N LEU A 136 3.76 -2.85 -23.47
CA LEU A 136 4.27 -2.73 -24.84
C LEU A 136 3.41 -3.51 -25.84
N CYS A 137 2.85 -4.66 -25.47
CA CYS A 137 1.89 -5.38 -26.29
C CYS A 137 0.59 -4.58 -26.51
N ILE A 138 0.06 -3.94 -25.47
CA ILE A 138 -1.12 -3.07 -25.58
C ILE A 138 -0.82 -1.86 -26.47
N GLN A 139 0.37 -1.26 -26.35
CA GLN A 139 0.81 -0.19 -27.24
C GLN A 139 0.86 -0.65 -28.69
N ALA A 140 1.39 -1.84 -28.98
CA ALA A 140 1.39 -2.38 -30.33
C ALA A 140 -0.03 -2.55 -30.88
N GLN A 141 -0.97 -2.94 -30.02
CA GLN A 141 -2.38 -3.12 -30.38
C GLN A 141 -3.12 -1.79 -30.61
N SER A 142 -2.61 -0.65 -30.13
CA SER A 142 -3.20 0.67 -30.41
C SER A 142 -2.74 1.26 -31.75
N LEU A 143 -1.63 0.77 -32.33
CA LEU A 143 -1.12 1.23 -33.62
C LEU A 143 -2.06 0.86 -34.78
N GLU A 144 -2.36 1.82 -35.66
CA GLU A 144 -3.32 1.62 -36.76
C GLU A 144 -2.80 0.61 -37.80
N ASP A 145 -1.55 0.77 -38.20
CA ASP A 145 -0.92 -0.04 -39.23
C ASP A 145 -0.46 -1.40 -38.71
N ARG A 146 -0.97 -2.47 -39.33
CA ARG A 146 -0.54 -3.84 -39.07
C ARG A 146 0.98 -4.06 -39.22
N PRO A 147 1.66 -3.64 -40.31
CA PRO A 147 3.10 -3.88 -40.43
C PRO A 147 3.88 -3.14 -39.34
N THR A 148 3.48 -1.92 -39.00
CA THR A 148 4.09 -1.12 -37.92
C THR A 148 3.89 -1.79 -36.56
N ALA A 149 2.71 -2.33 -36.28
CA ALA A 149 2.45 -3.07 -35.04
C ALA A 149 3.30 -4.35 -34.92
N VAL A 150 3.45 -5.11 -36.00
CA VAL A 150 4.32 -6.29 -36.02
C VAL A 150 5.79 -5.92 -35.85
N PHE A 151 6.24 -4.87 -36.54
CA PHE A 151 7.60 -4.36 -36.41
C PHE A 151 7.89 -3.87 -34.98
N TYR A 152 6.93 -3.19 -34.36
CA TYR A 152 7.02 -2.74 -32.98
C TYR A 152 7.15 -3.92 -32.01
N LEU A 153 6.31 -4.95 -32.15
CA LEU A 153 6.40 -6.17 -31.33
C LEU A 153 7.75 -6.86 -31.48
N ALA A 154 8.25 -6.99 -32.72
CA ALA A 154 9.54 -7.63 -33.00
C ALA A 154 10.74 -6.84 -32.43
N THR A 155 10.66 -5.52 -32.41
CA THR A 155 11.77 -4.65 -31.99
C THR A 155 11.78 -4.37 -30.50
N HIS A 156 10.59 -4.14 -29.89
CA HIS A 156 10.49 -3.72 -28.50
C HIS A 156 10.13 -4.84 -27.54
N VAL A 157 9.36 -5.84 -27.97
CA VAL A 157 8.84 -6.90 -27.08
C VAL A 157 9.63 -8.18 -27.18
N ALA A 158 9.89 -8.67 -28.41
CA ALA A 158 10.57 -9.94 -28.62
C ALA A 158 11.94 -10.07 -27.91
N PRO A 159 12.78 -9.02 -27.85
CA PRO A 159 14.06 -9.09 -27.13
C PRO A 159 13.91 -9.18 -25.61
N LEU A 160 12.76 -8.79 -25.04
CA LEU A 160 12.53 -8.78 -23.59
C LEU A 160 12.01 -10.12 -23.07
N VAL A 161 11.30 -10.89 -23.90
CA VAL A 161 10.66 -12.15 -23.50
C VAL A 161 11.63 -13.15 -22.84
N PRO A 162 12.86 -13.37 -23.34
CA PRO A 162 13.80 -14.32 -22.72
C PRO A 162 14.32 -13.88 -21.34
N PHE A 163 14.29 -12.57 -21.04
CA PHE A 163 14.82 -12.00 -19.79
C PHE A 163 13.75 -11.73 -18.74
N CYS A 164 12.49 -12.10 -19.03
CA CYS A 164 11.38 -12.00 -18.09
C CYS A 164 11.56 -12.98 -16.93
N ILE A 165 11.10 -12.59 -15.73
CA ILE A 165 11.06 -13.48 -14.54
C ILE A 165 10.26 -14.76 -14.84
N ASP A 166 9.18 -14.63 -15.62
CA ASP A 166 8.41 -15.76 -16.14
C ASP A 166 8.45 -15.72 -17.69
N PRO A 167 9.41 -16.40 -18.32
CA PRO A 167 9.54 -16.41 -19.78
C PRO A 167 8.37 -17.12 -20.45
N THR A 168 7.73 -18.09 -19.77
CA THR A 168 6.58 -18.82 -20.33
C THR A 168 5.37 -17.91 -20.44
N MET A 169 5.09 -17.13 -19.40
CA MET A 169 4.01 -16.15 -19.41
C MET A 169 4.32 -14.98 -20.35
N GLY A 170 5.57 -14.50 -20.36
CA GLY A 170 6.02 -13.48 -21.31
C GLY A 170 5.80 -13.91 -22.77
N HIS A 171 6.15 -15.15 -23.10
CA HIS A 171 5.93 -15.71 -24.44
C HIS A 171 4.45 -15.85 -24.77
N ARG A 172 3.60 -16.28 -23.81
CA ARG A 172 2.13 -16.34 -24.01
C ARG A 172 1.54 -14.97 -24.30
N VAL A 173 1.95 -13.94 -23.55
CA VAL A 173 1.50 -12.56 -23.78
C VAL A 173 1.95 -12.04 -25.14
N TYR A 174 3.21 -12.28 -25.52
CA TYR A 174 3.76 -11.88 -26.82
C TYR A 174 3.03 -12.57 -27.99
N THR A 175 2.86 -13.89 -27.91
CA THR A 175 2.20 -14.67 -28.96
C THR A 175 0.72 -14.34 -29.09
N ALA A 176 0.01 -14.10 -27.98
CA ALA A 176 -1.37 -13.61 -28.00
C ALA A 176 -1.49 -12.20 -28.64
N ALA A 177 -0.55 -11.31 -28.35
CA ALA A 177 -0.53 -9.99 -28.97
C ALA A 177 -0.24 -10.09 -30.48
N LEU A 178 0.72 -10.93 -30.86
CA LEU A 178 1.06 -11.18 -32.26
C LEU A 178 -0.12 -11.80 -33.01
N SER A 179 -0.79 -12.80 -32.44
CA SER A 179 -1.98 -13.41 -33.06
C SER A 179 -3.08 -12.37 -33.25
N ASN A 180 -3.33 -11.51 -32.26
CA ASN A 180 -4.36 -10.47 -32.37
C ASN A 180 -4.05 -9.43 -33.45
N VAL A 181 -2.78 -9.01 -33.58
CA VAL A 181 -2.34 -8.09 -34.65
C VAL A 181 -2.42 -8.78 -36.02
N LEU A 182 -2.17 -10.09 -36.09
CA LEU A 182 -2.22 -10.86 -37.33
C LEU A 182 -3.63 -11.37 -37.70
N SER A 183 -4.61 -11.30 -36.78
CA SER A 183 -5.98 -11.68 -37.05
C SER A 183 -6.62 -10.77 -38.11
N PRO A 184 -7.40 -11.32 -39.06
CA PRO A 184 -8.14 -10.53 -40.04
C PRO A 184 -9.25 -9.69 -39.37
N CYS A 185 -9.86 -10.23 -38.32
CA CYS A 185 -10.80 -9.53 -37.45
C CYS A 185 -10.04 -9.00 -36.23
N ARG A 186 -9.32 -7.89 -36.39
CA ARG A 186 -8.58 -7.28 -35.28
C ARG A 186 -9.57 -6.71 -34.26
N GLU A 187 -9.83 -7.47 -33.20
CA GLU A 187 -10.55 -6.98 -32.04
C GLU A 187 -9.65 -6.00 -31.29
N ARG A 188 -10.00 -4.71 -31.35
CA ARG A 188 -9.40 -3.70 -30.48
C ARG A 188 -10.03 -3.87 -29.10
N SER A 189 -9.54 -4.84 -28.33
CA SER A 189 -9.92 -4.93 -26.92
C SER A 189 -9.44 -3.66 -26.23
N ILE A 190 -10.40 -2.89 -25.72
CA ILE A 190 -10.09 -1.71 -24.90
C ILE A 190 -9.58 -2.28 -23.57
N PRO A 191 -8.30 -2.11 -23.22
CA PRO A 191 -7.80 -2.59 -21.95
C PRO A 191 -8.52 -1.84 -20.83
N ASP A 192 -8.85 -2.55 -19.75
CA ASP A 192 -9.28 -1.90 -18.51
C ASP A 192 -8.07 -1.13 -17.95
N THR A 193 -8.08 0.19 -18.18
CA THR A 193 -6.99 1.09 -17.81
C THR A 193 -6.78 1.15 -16.30
N GLU A 194 -7.83 0.94 -15.51
CA GLU A 194 -7.74 0.96 -14.05
C GLU A 194 -7.06 -0.31 -13.54
N LEU A 195 -7.45 -1.46 -14.07
CA LEU A 195 -6.82 -2.73 -13.75
C LEU A 195 -5.35 -2.72 -14.14
N LEU A 196 -5.02 -2.20 -15.32
CA LEU A 196 -3.64 -2.07 -15.79
C LEU A 196 -2.81 -1.14 -14.89
N ALA A 197 -3.36 0.00 -14.48
CA ALA A 197 -2.67 0.90 -13.55
C ALA A 197 -2.41 0.24 -12.19
N ARG A 198 -3.32 -0.60 -11.70
CA ARG A 198 -3.12 -1.39 -10.47
C ARG A 198 -2.02 -2.43 -10.66
N GLU A 199 -2.05 -3.20 -11.75
CA GLU A 199 -0.99 -4.18 -12.05
C GLU A 199 0.41 -3.54 -12.10
N VAL A 200 0.53 -2.38 -12.75
CA VAL A 200 1.80 -1.65 -12.85
C VAL A 200 2.28 -1.16 -11.49
N ASN A 201 1.38 -0.66 -10.65
CA ASN A 201 1.71 -0.28 -9.29
C ASN A 201 2.18 -1.47 -8.46
N ASP A 202 1.49 -2.60 -8.54
CA ASP A 202 1.81 -3.80 -7.76
C ASP A 202 3.17 -4.37 -8.17
N GLU A 203 3.47 -4.36 -9.47
CA GLU A 203 4.78 -4.77 -9.98
C GLU A 203 5.91 -3.86 -9.49
N LEU A 204 5.70 -2.53 -9.51
CA LEU A 204 6.67 -1.56 -8.99
C LEU A 204 6.78 -1.56 -7.45
N CYS A 205 5.72 -1.95 -6.75
CA CYS A 205 5.71 -2.07 -5.29
C CYS A 205 6.43 -3.33 -4.81
N GLY A 206 6.60 -4.33 -5.68
CA GLY A 206 7.17 -5.63 -5.35
C GLY A 206 6.13 -6.57 -4.74
N ARG A 207 6.17 -7.84 -5.18
CA ARG A 207 5.17 -8.86 -4.79
C ARG A 207 5.20 -9.25 -3.31
N GLU A 208 6.25 -8.90 -2.59
CA GLU A 208 6.50 -9.41 -1.23
C GLU A 208 5.80 -8.60 -0.14
N GLN A 209 5.15 -7.49 -0.47
CA GLN A 209 4.61 -6.58 0.52
C GLN A 209 3.08 -6.47 0.38
N ARG A 210 2.30 -7.38 0.99
CA ARG A 210 0.86 -7.18 1.25
C ARG A 210 0.61 -6.27 2.45
N SER A 211 -0.26 -5.26 2.34
CA SER A 211 -0.56 -4.40 3.49
C SER A 211 -1.23 -5.19 4.60
N SER A 212 -0.88 -4.88 5.84
CA SER A 212 -1.53 -5.46 7.02
C SER A 212 -3.05 -5.27 6.94
N LEU A 213 -3.50 -4.14 6.39
CA LEU A 213 -4.90 -3.84 6.16
C LEU A 213 -5.54 -4.75 5.09
N HIS A 214 -4.81 -5.10 4.03
CA HIS A 214 -5.29 -6.10 3.06
C HIS A 214 -5.36 -7.51 3.67
N VAL A 215 -4.44 -7.85 4.58
CA VAL A 215 -4.50 -9.10 5.34
C VAL A 215 -5.72 -9.12 6.25
N LEU A 216 -5.99 -8.05 7.00
CA LEU A 216 -7.17 -7.97 7.87
C LEU A 216 -8.48 -7.99 7.09
N PHE A 217 -8.58 -7.30 5.95
CA PHE A 217 -9.79 -7.38 5.12
C PHE A 217 -10.04 -8.78 4.59
N ASN A 218 -8.99 -9.48 4.13
CA ASN A 218 -9.13 -10.87 3.69
C ASN A 218 -9.57 -11.76 4.86
N TRP A 219 -9.03 -11.54 6.06
CA TRP A 219 -9.41 -12.29 7.25
C TRP A 219 -10.87 -12.03 7.67
N ALA A 220 -11.32 -10.77 7.67
CA ALA A 220 -12.71 -10.39 7.95
C ALA A 220 -13.68 -11.02 6.94
N TYR A 221 -13.35 -10.97 5.64
CA TYR A 221 -14.14 -11.62 4.59
C TYR A 221 -14.24 -13.14 4.80
N TRP A 222 -13.14 -13.78 5.21
CA TRP A 222 -13.14 -15.20 5.55
C TRP A 222 -14.05 -15.51 6.75
N GLN A 223 -14.09 -14.66 7.78
CA GLN A 223 -14.98 -14.84 8.92
C GLN A 223 -16.46 -14.68 8.55
N GLU A 224 -16.80 -13.68 7.72
CA GLU A 224 -18.16 -13.46 7.24
C GLU A 224 -18.66 -14.66 6.43
N THR A 225 -17.82 -15.15 5.51
CA THR A 225 -18.17 -16.30 4.66
C THR A 225 -18.20 -17.62 5.42
N SER A 226 -17.39 -17.80 6.46
CA SER A 226 -17.46 -19.00 7.33
C SER A 226 -18.66 -19.01 8.26
N ASN A 227 -19.15 -17.84 8.68
CA ASN A 227 -20.33 -17.73 9.52
C ASN A 227 -21.65 -17.79 8.73
N ALA A 228 -21.58 -17.60 7.40
CA ALA A 228 -22.72 -17.68 6.50
C ALA A 228 -22.94 -19.09 5.89
N ALA A 229 -22.07 -20.07 6.19
CA ALA A 229 -22.16 -21.46 5.77
C ALA A 229 -22.62 -22.37 6.92
#